data_AF-A0A800IFT3-F1
#
_entry.id   AF-A0A800IFT3-F1
#
_cell.length_a   1.000
_cell.length_b   1.000
_cell.length_c   1.000
_cell.angle_alpha   90.00
_cell.angle_beta   90.00
_cell.angle_gamma   90.00
#
_symmetry.space_group_name_H-M   'P 1'
#
loop_
_entity.id
_entity.type
_entity.pdbx_description
1 polymer ?
#
loop_
_entity_poly.entity_id
_entity_poly.type
_entity_poly.pdbx_seq_one_letter_code
_entity_poly.pdbx_strand_id
1 'polypeptide(L)' 'MIAAAPVVAFLGVKLSDFNWAVDGKAGVQPKCFDSSLGVKRYFCDKCGTPMAFQAEHYVGEIHLYATTIRLARNG' A
#
# COMPACT_ATOMS: atom_id res chain seq x y z
N MET A 1 -7.42 -0.52 -15.87
CA MET A 1 -6.20 -0.80 -15.09
C MET A 1 -5.90 -2.29 -15.24
N ILE A 2 -4.84 -2.67 -15.94
CA ILE A 2 -4.39 -4.06 -16.02
C ILE A 2 -2.89 -4.01 -15.73
N ALA A 3 -2.49 -4.30 -14.50
CA ALA A 3 -1.12 -4.64 -14.20
C ALA A 3 -1.05 -6.16 -14.06
N ALA A 4 -1.08 -6.87 -15.19
CA ALA A 4 -0.90 -8.31 -15.27
C ALA A 4 0.60 -8.66 -15.21
N ALA A 5 1.25 -8.27 -14.12
CA ALA A 5 2.62 -8.68 -13.88
C ALA A 5 2.62 -10.18 -13.54
N PRO A 6 3.48 -11.00 -14.18
CA PRO A 6 3.56 -12.43 -13.85
C PRO A 6 4.13 -12.66 -12.44
N VAL A 7 4.84 -11.67 -11.90
CA VAL A 7 5.42 -11.66 -10.55
C VAL A 7 5.15 -10.31 -9.91
N VAL A 8 4.83 -10.32 -8.63
CA VAL A 8 4.68 -9.13 -7.80
C VAL A 8 5.61 -9.26 -6.60
N ALA A 9 6.36 -8.20 -6.31
CA ALA A 9 7.22 -8.10 -5.13
C ALA A 9 6.64 -7.10 -4.14
N PHE A 10 6.80 -7.41 -2.85
CA PHE A 10 6.32 -6.60 -1.74
C PHE A 10 7.45 -6.24 -0.79
N LEU A 11 7.33 -5.09 -0.15
CA LEU A 11 8.19 -4.68 0.96
C LEU A 11 7.32 -4.58 2.21
N GLY A 12 7.55 -5.49 3.16
CA GLY A 12 6.93 -5.46 4.49
C GLY A 12 7.60 -4.40 5.34
N VAL A 13 6.80 -3.53 5.96
CA VAL A 13 7.27 -2.53 6.91
C VAL A 13 6.40 -2.56 8.16
N LYS A 14 7.00 -2.19 9.30
CA LYS A 14 6.26 -2.08 10.56
C LYS A 14 5.25 -0.95 10.46
N LEU A 15 4.03 -1.22 10.91
CA LEU A 15 2.95 -0.23 10.91
C LEU A 15 3.26 0.96 11.82
N SER A 16 4.04 0.75 12.89
CA SER A 16 4.49 1.82 13.79
C SER A 16 5.38 2.86 13.10
N ASP A 17 6.08 2.46 12.04
CA ASP A 17 7.08 3.26 11.34
C ASP A 17 6.53 3.81 10.01
N PHE A 18 5.25 3.57 9.74
CA PHE A 18 4.57 3.90 8.49
C PHE A 18 3.48 4.94 8.72
N ASN A 19 3.41 5.94 7.84
CA ASN A 19 2.33 6.91 7.81
C ASN A 19 1.86 7.16 6.38
N TRP A 20 0.54 7.19 6.19
CA TRP A 20 -0.03 7.52 4.90
C TRP A 20 0.12 9.02 4.60
N ALA A 21 0.46 9.34 3.36
CA ALA A 21 0.33 10.67 2.81
C ALA A 21 -0.35 10.57 1.44
N VAL A 22 -1.55 11.14 1.33
CA VAL A 22 -2.32 11.16 0.09
C VAL A 22 -2.45 12.61 -0.35
N ASP A 23 -2.08 12.89 -1.60
CA ASP A 23 -2.06 14.25 -2.16
C ASP A 23 -1.32 15.28 -1.27
N GLY A 24 -0.21 14.86 -0.65
CA GLY A 24 0.62 15.70 0.22
C GLY A 24 0.09 15.87 1.65
N LYS A 25 -1.06 15.27 2.00
CA LYS A 25 -1.63 15.34 3.34
C LYS A 25 -1.36 14.08 4.14
N ALA A 26 -0.60 14.22 5.22
CA ALA A 26 -0.28 13.16 6.17
C ALA A 26 -1.51 12.67 6.95
N GLY A 27 -1.52 11.40 7.35
CA GLY A 27 -2.58 10.78 8.16
C GLY A 27 -3.87 10.46 7.40
N VAL A 28 -3.91 10.67 6.09
CA VAL A 28 -5.05 10.34 5.24
C VAL A 28 -4.82 8.98 4.59
N GLN A 29 -5.66 8.02 4.92
CA GLN A 29 -5.62 6.69 4.31
C GLN A 29 -6.29 6.71 2.92
N PRO A 30 -5.73 6.01 1.91
CA PRO A 30 -6.40 5.84 0.62
C PRO A 30 -7.56 4.85 0.71
N LYS A 31 -8.30 4.68 -0.40
CA LYS A 31 -9.40 3.73 -0.49
C LYS A 31 -8.94 2.31 -0.16
N CYS A 32 -9.67 1.70 0.77
CA CYS A 32 -9.41 0.36 1.29
C CYS A 32 -10.59 -0.56 0.95
N PHE A 33 -10.28 -1.80 0.62
CA PHE A 33 -11.27 -2.85 0.41
C PHE A 33 -10.87 -4.10 1.19
N ASP A 34 -11.83 -4.72 1.85
CA ASP A 34 -11.69 -6.07 2.37
C ASP A 34 -11.73 -7.03 1.18
N SER A 35 -10.57 -7.57 0.81
CA SER A 35 -10.44 -8.34 -0.43
C SER A 35 -10.77 -9.81 -0.22
N SER A 36 -10.07 -10.45 0.71
CA SER A 36 -10.26 -11.84 1.12
C SER A 36 -10.28 -11.87 2.64
N LEU A 37 -10.73 -12.97 3.25
CA LEU A 37 -10.87 -13.03 4.71
C LEU A 37 -9.56 -12.63 5.40
N GLY A 38 -9.65 -11.63 6.28
CA GLY A 38 -8.51 -11.09 7.02
C GLY A 38 -7.50 -10.30 6.19
N VAL A 39 -7.82 -9.90 4.95
CA VAL A 39 -6.92 -9.14 4.06
C VAL A 39 -7.56 -7.83 3.61
N LYS A 40 -6.88 -6.72 3.89
CA LYS A 40 -7.21 -5.38 3.44
C LYS A 40 -6.28 -4.94 2.32
N ARG A 41 -6.81 -4.39 1.23
CA ARG A 41 -6.03 -3.86 0.11
C ARG A 41 -6.31 -2.38 -0.09
N TYR A 42 -5.23 -1.64 -0.34
CA TYR A 42 -5.21 -0.19 -0.48
C TYR A 42 -4.90 0.18 -1.93
N PHE A 43 -5.69 1.09 -2.50
CA PHE A 43 -5.56 1.51 -3.89
C PHE A 43 -5.56 3.01 -4.01
N CYS A 44 -4.87 3.54 -5.03
CA CYS A 44 -4.95 4.95 -5.38
C CYS A 44 -6.38 5.32 -5.82
N ASP A 45 -7.00 6.29 -5.16
CA ASP A 45 -8.39 6.70 -5.43
C ASP A 45 -8.60 7.24 -6.86
N LYS A 46 -7.54 7.73 -7.50
CA LYS A 46 -7.60 8.37 -8.83
C LYS A 46 -7.46 7.38 -9.98
N CYS A 47 -6.49 6.47 -9.91
CA CYS A 47 -6.18 5.54 -11.02
C CYS A 47 -6.43 4.07 -10.66
N GLY A 48 -6.70 3.79 -9.39
CA GLY A 48 -6.92 2.46 -8.84
C GLY A 48 -5.67 1.61 -8.67
N THR A 49 -4.45 2.11 -8.93
CA THR A 49 -3.22 1.31 -8.73
C THR A 49 -3.16 0.71 -7.32
N PRO A 50 -2.87 -0.59 -7.17
CA PRO A 50 -2.68 -1.19 -5.85
C PRO A 50 -1.41 -0.65 -5.21
N MET A 51 -1.54 -0.17 -3.97
CA MET A 51 -0.46 0.50 -3.24
C MET A 51 0.08 -0.39 -2.12
N ALA A 52 -0.80 -1.06 -1.38
CA ALA A 52 -0.42 -1.91 -0.25
C ALA A 52 -1.47 -2.96 0.08
N PHE A 53 -1.10 -3.92 0.93
CA PHE A 53 -2.05 -4.75 1.67
C PHE A 53 -1.64 -4.93 3.13
N GLN A 54 -2.62 -5.23 3.98
CA GLN A 54 -2.43 -5.75 5.33
C GLN A 54 -3.18 -7.07 5.45
N ALA A 55 -2.64 -7.99 6.24
CA ALA A 55 -3.29 -9.26 6.52
C ALA A 55 -3.19 -9.61 7.99
N GLU A 56 -4.21 -10.25 8.54
CA GLU A 56 -4.25 -10.65 9.96
C GLU A 56 -3.09 -11.58 10.36
N HIS A 57 -2.56 -12.36 9.42
CA HIS A 57 -1.40 -13.22 9.65
C HIS A 57 -0.04 -12.47 9.62
N TYR A 58 -0.02 -11.20 9.22
CA TYR A 58 1.14 -10.29 9.31
C TYR A 58 0.83 -9.16 10.30
N VAL A 59 0.66 -9.54 11.57
CA VAL A 59 0.24 -8.61 12.64
C VAL A 59 1.25 -7.46 12.77
N GLY A 60 0.75 -6.23 12.71
CA GLY A 60 1.57 -5.03 12.89
C GLY A 60 2.42 -4.66 11.67
N GLU A 61 2.18 -5.27 10.52
CA GLU A 61 2.88 -4.95 9.26
C GLU A 61 1.93 -4.34 8.22
N ILE A 62 2.55 -3.66 7.25
CA ILE A 62 1.94 -3.28 5.98
C ILE A 62 2.90 -3.63 4.85
N HIS A 63 2.37 -4.20 3.78
CA HIS A 63 3.16 -4.67 2.64
C HIS A 63 2.91 -3.77 1.44
N LEU A 64 3.93 -3.04 1.03
CA LEU A 64 3.88 -2.08 -0.07
C LEU A 64 4.22 -2.75 -1.40
N TYR A 65 3.54 -2.38 -2.48
CA TYR A 65 3.93 -2.81 -3.83
C TYR A 65 5.27 -2.16 -4.20
N ALA A 66 6.33 -2.96 -4.33
CA ALA A 66 7.69 -2.47 -4.49
C ALA A 66 7.86 -1.53 -5.70
N THR A 67 7.10 -1.77 -6.77
CA THR A 67 7.12 -0.98 -8.02
C THR A 67 6.46 0.39 -7.91
N THR A 68 5.76 0.69 -6.82
CA THR A 68 5.08 1.98 -6.61
C THR A 68 5.89 2.95 -5.74
N ILE A 69 6.98 2.48 -5.15
CA ILE A 69 7.80 3.28 -4.23
C ILE A 69 8.81 4.09 -5.02
N ARG A 70 8.90 5.38 -4.70
CA ARG A 70 9.94 6.28 -5.22
C ARG A 70 10.68 6.91 -4.05
N LEU A 71 11.94 7.26 -4.29
CA LEU A 71 12.71 8.05 -3.33
C LEU A 71 12.06 9.44 -3.19
N ALA A 72 11.91 9.90 -1.96
CA ALA A 72 11.67 11.30 -1.69
C ALA A 72 12.95 12.06 -2.07
N ARG A 73 12.87 12.96 -3.06
CA ARG A 73 13.95 13.91 -3.31
C ARG A 73 13.82 14.98 -2.25
N ASN A 74 14.66 14.92 -1.23
CA ASN A 74 14.82 16.02 -0.29
C ASN A 74 15.50 17.15 -1.06
N GLY A 75 14.75 18.24 -1.32
CA GLY A 75 15.28 19.47 -1.87
C GLY A 75 15.96 20.30 -0.79
#